data_AF-A0A7X8GHQ1-F1
#
_entry.id   AF-A0A7X8GHQ1-F1
#
_cell.length_a   1.000
_cell.length_b   1.000
_cell.length_c   1.000
_cell.angle_alpha   90.00
_cell.angle_beta   90.00
_cell.angle_gamma   90.00
#
_symmetry.space_group_name_H-M   'P 1'
#
loop_
_entity.id
_entity.type
_entity.pdbx_description
1 polymer ?
#
loop_
_entity_poly.entity_id
_entity_poly.type
_entity_poly.pdbx_seq_one_letter_code
_entity_poly.pdbx_strand_id
1 'polypeptide(L)'
;MNTTVYAWLNEKGIDVAHTPLSEFITPRKVINVFNYGLSVLRVLLTNMFLIVLTVLFILLEVPLFPRKLRMAFPDSQEPQGHFKTFAESVNRYIGFKALFSAATGISIWALLTLIGVEFAGTWGLLAFLLNFIPSIGSIIAALPAILWALLQIDLYAALWTLLAYLVVNIIIGSLLEPRFIGQSLGLSTLVVFLSMIFWGWVLGPIGMVLSAPLTMVVKLAFASDPSTHWTAIMLE
;
A
#
# COMPACT_ATOMS: atom_id res chain seq x y z
N MET A 1 33.15 -13.10 38.23
CA MET A 1 33.81 -12.09 37.37
C MET A 1 32.71 -11.12 36.94
N ASN A 2 32.61 -9.85 37.32
CA ASN A 2 33.53 -8.91 37.97
C ASN A 2 32.72 -7.94 38.85
N THR A 3 32.99 -7.92 40.16
CA THR A 3 32.42 -6.97 41.13
C THR A 3 32.79 -5.51 40.84
N THR A 4 33.86 -5.27 40.09
CA THR A 4 34.33 -3.94 39.66
C THR A 4 33.41 -3.25 38.66
N VAL A 5 32.72 -3.99 37.79
CA VAL A 5 31.78 -3.40 36.81
C VAL A 5 30.51 -2.90 37.50
N TYR A 6 30.03 -3.63 38.50
CA TYR A 6 28.87 -3.23 39.31
C TYR A 6 29.14 -1.97 40.14
N ALA A 7 30.36 -1.84 40.69
CA ALA A 7 30.76 -0.65 41.44
C ALA A 7 30.81 0.61 40.54
N TRP A 8 31.36 0.49 39.33
CA TRP A 8 31.45 1.60 38.37
C TRP A 8 30.08 2.10 37.88
N LEU A 9 29.11 1.19 37.71
CA LEU A 9 27.74 1.53 37.30
C LEU A 9 26.96 2.23 38.43
N ASN A 10 27.16 1.79 39.68
CA ASN A 10 26.47 2.37 40.83
C ASN A 10 26.99 3.77 41.16
N GLU A 11 28.29 4.02 40.97
CA GLU A 11 28.90 5.34 41.12
C GLU A 11 28.40 6.37 40.08
N LYS A 12 27.91 5.89 38.93
CA LYS A 12 27.26 6.70 37.88
C LYS A 12 25.75 6.89 38.08
N GLY A 13 25.19 6.47 39.22
CA GLY A 13 23.77 6.62 39.54
C GLY A 13 22.85 5.65 38.81
N ILE A 14 23.42 4.60 38.21
CA ILE A 14 22.65 3.51 37.58
C ILE A 14 22.52 2.41 38.63
N ASP A 15 21.38 2.39 39.30
CA ASP A 15 21.05 1.37 40.29
C ASP A 15 20.80 0.03 39.58
N VAL A 16 21.83 -0.82 39.52
CA VAL A 16 21.75 -2.19 38.96
C VAL A 16 21.38 -3.18 40.07
N ALA A 17 20.50 -2.79 40.98
CA ALA A 17 19.88 -3.69 41.94
C ALA A 17 18.72 -4.45 41.26
N HIS A 18 19.04 -5.67 40.81
CA HIS A 18 18.09 -6.79 40.64
C HIS A 18 16.76 -6.48 39.92
N THR A 19 16.78 -6.06 38.66
CA THR A 19 15.65 -6.35 37.75
C THR A 19 15.86 -7.76 37.17
N PRO A 20 15.22 -8.82 37.70
CA PRO A 20 15.36 -10.14 37.12
C PRO A 20 14.81 -10.09 35.69
N LEU A 21 15.55 -10.67 34.73
CA LEU A 21 15.11 -10.81 33.33
C LEU A 21 13.71 -11.46 33.18
N SER A 22 13.17 -12.06 34.25
CA SER A 22 11.81 -12.60 34.36
C SER A 22 10.70 -11.55 34.25
N GLU A 23 10.97 -10.26 34.46
CA GLU A 23 9.97 -9.21 34.30
C GLU A 23 9.68 -8.87 32.82
N PHE A 24 10.67 -9.08 31.95
CA PHE A 24 10.52 -8.88 30.50
C PHE A 24 9.78 -10.05 29.83
N ILE A 25 9.81 -11.25 30.42
CA ILE A 25 9.05 -12.44 29.99
C ILE A 25 7.86 -12.65 30.93
N THR A 26 6.95 -11.68 30.98
CA THR A 26 5.68 -11.87 31.67
C THR A 26 4.87 -12.95 30.93
N PRO A 27 4.28 -13.95 31.61
CA PRO A 27 3.43 -14.97 30.98
C PRO A 27 2.34 -14.36 30.08
N ARG A 28 1.84 -13.17 30.45
CA ARG A 28 0.86 -12.40 29.68
C ARG A 28 1.40 -11.88 28.33
N LYS A 29 2.66 -11.46 28.23
CA LYS A 29 3.29 -11.06 26.96
C LYS A 29 3.50 -12.28 26.06
N VAL A 30 3.93 -13.40 26.63
CA VAL A 30 4.11 -14.67 25.90
C VAL A 30 2.77 -15.17 25.36
N ILE A 31 1.72 -15.16 26.19
CA ILE A 31 0.35 -15.52 25.78
C ILE A 31 -0.16 -14.56 24.70
N ASN A 32 0.09 -13.25 24.81
CA ASN A 32 -0.32 -12.29 23.79
C ASN A 32 0.40 -12.54 22.46
N VAL A 33 1.73 -12.71 22.45
CA VAL A 33 2.50 -13.04 21.24
C VAL A 33 2.02 -14.36 20.63
N PHE A 34 1.76 -15.36 21.45
CA PHE A 34 1.19 -16.64 21.00
C PHE A 34 -0.21 -16.46 20.39
N ASN A 35 -1.08 -15.68 21.03
CA ASN A 35 -2.42 -15.37 20.53
C ASN A 35 -2.38 -14.54 19.24
N TYR A 36 -1.44 -13.60 19.11
CA TYR A 36 -1.19 -12.87 17.86
C TYR A 36 -0.74 -13.83 16.76
N GLY A 37 0.19 -14.74 17.05
CA GLY A 37 0.60 -15.79 16.11
C GLY A 37 -0.56 -16.69 15.67
N LEU A 38 -1.40 -17.11 16.61
CA LEU A 38 -2.62 -17.88 16.33
C LEU A 38 -3.66 -17.09 15.53
N SER A 39 -3.79 -15.78 15.79
CA SER A 39 -4.70 -14.91 15.05
C SER A 39 -4.24 -14.76 13.60
N VAL A 40 -2.95 -14.51 13.38
CA VAL A 40 -2.35 -14.45 12.05
C VAL A 40 -2.52 -15.78 11.32
N LEU A 41 -2.22 -16.91 11.98
CA LEU A 41 -2.41 -18.24 11.41
C LEU A 41 -3.87 -18.50 11.04
N ARG A 42 -4.81 -18.11 11.90
CA ARG A 42 -6.25 -18.25 11.63
C ARG A 42 -6.67 -17.46 10.40
N VAL A 43 -6.26 -16.19 10.31
CA VAL A 43 -6.55 -15.33 9.14
C VAL A 43 -5.96 -15.94 7.86
N LEU A 44 -4.72 -16.44 7.92
CA LEU A 44 -4.09 -17.12 6.79
C LEU A 44 -4.86 -18.37 6.38
N LEU A 45 -5.27 -19.23 7.31
CA LEU A 45 -6.01 -20.45 7.00
C LEU A 45 -7.41 -20.17 6.41
N THR A 46 -8.14 -19.21 6.97
CA THR A 46 -9.47 -18.79 6.47
C THR A 46 -9.36 -18.21 5.06
N ASN A 47 -8.36 -17.35 4.82
CA ASN A 47 -8.16 -16.73 3.51
C ASN A 47 -7.55 -17.70 2.50
N MET A 48 -6.73 -18.68 2.92
CA MET A 48 -6.11 -19.65 2.02
C MET A 48 -7.18 -20.49 1.30
N PHE A 49 -8.25 -20.88 2.01
CA PHE A 49 -9.37 -21.58 1.38
C PHE A 49 -10.02 -20.73 0.28
N LEU A 50 -10.31 -19.46 0.57
CA LEU A 50 -10.86 -18.52 -0.43
C LEU A 50 -9.89 -18.29 -1.59
N ILE A 51 -8.61 -18.06 -1.33
CA ILE A 51 -7.59 -17.83 -2.36
C ILE A 51 -7.47 -19.05 -3.28
N VAL A 52 -7.38 -20.26 -2.72
CA VAL A 52 -7.31 -21.50 -3.51
C VAL A 52 -8.57 -21.67 -4.35
N LEU A 53 -9.75 -21.43 -3.76
CA LEU A 53 -11.02 -21.52 -4.45
C LEU A 53 -11.11 -20.50 -5.60
N THR A 54 -10.74 -19.25 -5.36
CA THR A 54 -10.71 -18.18 -6.36
C THR A 54 -9.72 -18.48 -7.47
N VAL A 55 -8.50 -18.91 -7.16
CA VAL A 55 -7.48 -19.29 -8.16
C VAL A 55 -7.97 -20.48 -8.99
N LEU A 56 -8.64 -21.45 -8.37
CA LEU A 56 -9.21 -22.60 -9.06
C LEU A 56 -10.34 -22.17 -10.01
N PHE A 57 -11.25 -21.31 -9.56
CA PHE A 57 -12.28 -20.74 -10.44
C PHE A 57 -11.69 -19.91 -11.58
N ILE A 58 -10.67 -19.08 -11.31
CA ILE A 58 -9.95 -18.33 -12.35
C ILE A 58 -9.32 -19.30 -13.34
N LEU A 59 -8.60 -20.34 -12.91
CA LEU A 59 -7.98 -21.32 -13.80
C LEU A 59 -9.01 -22.10 -14.64
N LEU A 60 -10.20 -22.37 -14.10
CA LEU A 60 -11.29 -23.01 -14.82
C LEU A 60 -11.98 -22.07 -15.81
N GLU A 61 -12.01 -20.77 -15.52
CA GLU A 61 -12.72 -19.76 -16.31
C GLU A 61 -11.83 -19.08 -17.36
N VAL A 62 -10.52 -19.00 -17.13
CA VAL A 62 -9.51 -18.43 -18.05
C VAL A 62 -9.60 -19.02 -19.47
N PRO A 63 -9.78 -20.34 -19.69
CA PRO A 63 -9.94 -20.90 -21.03
C PRO A 63 -11.26 -20.51 -21.71
N LEU A 64 -12.30 -20.23 -20.92
CA LEU A 64 -13.65 -19.89 -21.39
C LEU A 64 -13.81 -18.39 -21.61
N PHE A 65 -12.97 -17.59 -20.96
CA PHE A 65 -13.00 -16.13 -20.98
C PHE A 65 -12.94 -15.54 -22.40
N PRO A 66 -12.04 -16.00 -23.31
CA PRO A 66 -12.00 -15.50 -24.69
C PRO A 66 -13.26 -15.83 -25.49
N ARG A 67 -13.89 -16.97 -25.19
CA ARG A 67 -15.11 -17.43 -25.88
C ARG A 67 -16.33 -16.61 -25.43
N LYS A 68 -16.45 -16.34 -24.12
CA LYS A 68 -17.49 -15.45 -23.57
C LYS A 68 -17.32 -14.01 -24.06
N LEU A 69 -16.09 -13.51 -24.14
CA LEU A 69 -15.76 -12.19 -24.69
C LEU A 69 -16.15 -12.06 -26.16
N ARG A 70 -15.89 -13.08 -27.00
CA ARG A 70 -16.31 -13.08 -28.41
C ARG A 70 -17.82 -13.12 -28.60
N MET A 71 -18.55 -13.75 -27.68
CA MET A 71 -20.03 -13.76 -27.71
C MET A 71 -20.62 -12.43 -27.24
N ALA A 72 -19.97 -11.73 -26.31
CA ALA A 72 -20.38 -10.42 -25.83
C ALA A 72 -20.05 -9.28 -26.81
N PHE A 73 -19.00 -9.43 -27.64
CA PHE A 73 -18.59 -8.44 -28.64
C PHE A 73 -18.45 -9.04 -30.05
N PRO A 74 -19.57 -9.30 -30.75
CA PRO A 74 -19.59 -9.98 -32.05
C PRO A 74 -18.83 -9.25 -33.17
N ASP A 75 -18.71 -7.92 -33.08
CA ASP A 75 -18.16 -7.05 -34.14
C ASP A 75 -16.68 -6.64 -33.94
N SER A 76 -15.99 -7.15 -32.92
CA SER A 76 -14.58 -6.80 -32.70
C SER A 76 -13.64 -7.67 -33.55
N GLN A 77 -13.21 -7.15 -34.69
CA GLN A 77 -12.39 -7.89 -35.68
C GLN A 77 -11.01 -8.35 -35.19
N GLU A 78 -10.49 -7.94 -34.02
CA GLU A 78 -9.19 -8.43 -33.54
C GLU A 78 -9.10 -8.64 -32.01
N PRO A 79 -9.42 -9.85 -31.50
CA PRO A 79 -9.30 -10.17 -30.08
C PRO A 79 -7.85 -10.27 -29.56
N GLN A 80 -6.86 -10.41 -30.45
CA GLN A 80 -5.46 -10.68 -30.07
C GLN A 80 -4.64 -9.41 -29.85
N GLY A 81 -4.96 -8.31 -30.54
CA GLY A 81 -4.26 -7.03 -30.39
C GLY A 81 -4.52 -6.36 -29.03
N HIS A 82 -5.76 -6.46 -28.52
CA HIS A 82 -6.15 -5.79 -27.27
C HIS A 82 -5.44 -6.34 -26.03
N PHE A 83 -5.10 -7.63 -25.98
CA PHE A 83 -4.42 -8.22 -24.82
C PHE A 83 -2.95 -7.77 -24.71
N LYS A 84 -2.27 -7.64 -25.85
CA LYS A 84 -0.89 -7.12 -25.90
C LYS A 84 -0.85 -5.65 -25.49
N THR A 85 -1.75 -4.84 -26.02
CA THR A 85 -1.90 -3.43 -25.63
C THR A 85 -2.25 -3.24 -24.15
N PHE A 86 -3.05 -4.15 -23.58
CA PHE A 86 -3.37 -4.16 -22.15
C PHE A 86 -2.13 -4.48 -21.31
N ALA A 87 -1.40 -5.55 -21.62
CA ALA A 87 -0.19 -5.94 -20.90
C ALA A 87 0.88 -4.83 -20.94
N GLU A 88 1.07 -4.20 -22.09
CA GLU A 88 1.98 -3.05 -22.25
C GLU A 88 1.52 -1.83 -21.43
N SER A 89 0.21 -1.59 -21.34
CA SER A 89 -0.35 -0.50 -20.54
C SER A 89 -0.20 -0.73 -19.03
N VAL A 90 -0.40 -1.97 -18.57
CA VAL A 90 -0.17 -2.35 -17.17
C VAL A 90 1.31 -2.24 -16.81
N ASN A 91 2.22 -2.75 -17.66
CA ASN A 91 3.66 -2.62 -17.43
C ASN A 91 4.10 -1.15 -17.39
N ARG A 92 3.57 -0.32 -18.29
CA ARG A 92 3.84 1.12 -18.30
C ARG A 92 3.32 1.80 -17.03
N TYR A 93 2.11 1.46 -16.57
CA TYR A 93 1.54 1.96 -15.32
C TYR A 93 2.39 1.57 -14.10
N ILE A 94 2.72 0.28 -13.95
CA ILE A 94 3.53 -0.21 -12.82
C ILE A 94 4.91 0.46 -12.83
N GLY A 95 5.53 0.59 -14.00
CA GLY A 95 6.83 1.26 -14.15
C GLY A 95 6.79 2.73 -13.70
N PHE A 96 5.81 3.50 -14.19
CA PHE A 96 5.65 4.89 -13.75
C PHE A 96 5.29 4.98 -12.26
N LYS A 97 4.41 4.12 -11.76
CA LYS A 97 4.03 4.10 -10.34
C LYS A 97 5.23 3.82 -9.45
N ALA A 98 6.08 2.85 -9.82
CA ALA A 98 7.32 2.57 -9.11
C ALA A 98 8.30 3.75 -9.13
N LEU A 99 8.43 4.42 -10.28
CA LEU A 99 9.28 5.60 -10.41
C LEU A 99 8.80 6.76 -9.52
N PHE A 100 7.51 7.08 -9.54
CA PHE A 100 6.95 8.16 -8.70
C PHE A 100 6.97 7.79 -7.23
N SER A 101 6.66 6.54 -6.86
CA SER A 101 6.82 6.08 -5.49
C SER A 101 8.27 6.23 -5.01
N ALA A 102 9.25 5.86 -5.85
CA ALA A 102 10.67 6.01 -5.50
C ALA A 102 11.06 7.48 -5.32
N ALA A 103 10.61 8.34 -6.24
CA ALA A 103 10.81 9.78 -6.13
C ALA A 103 10.19 10.35 -4.84
N THR A 104 8.98 9.90 -4.47
CA THR A 104 8.31 10.27 -3.22
C THR A 104 9.15 9.84 -2.02
N GLY A 105 9.53 8.56 -1.94
CA GLY A 105 10.30 8.04 -0.81
C GLY A 105 11.66 8.72 -0.64
N ILE A 106 12.39 8.96 -1.74
CA ILE A 106 13.68 9.67 -1.73
C ILE A 106 13.49 11.13 -1.31
N SER A 107 12.46 11.82 -1.81
CA SER A 107 12.18 13.21 -1.46
C SER A 107 11.83 13.35 0.03
N ILE A 108 10.99 12.46 0.55
CA ILE A 108 10.65 12.41 1.97
C ILE A 108 11.88 12.10 2.83
N TRP A 109 12.69 11.13 2.44
CA TRP A 109 13.93 10.81 3.14
C TRP A 109 14.85 12.03 3.22
N ALA A 110 15.07 12.72 2.09
CA ALA A 110 15.91 13.91 2.02
C ALA A 110 15.36 15.04 2.90
N LEU A 111 14.07 15.36 2.80
CA LEU A 111 13.42 16.41 3.58
C LEU A 111 13.44 16.13 5.08
N LEU A 112 13.13 14.89 5.49
CA LEU A 112 13.19 14.49 6.90
C LEU A 112 14.61 14.54 7.46
N THR A 113 15.60 14.19 6.64
CA THR A 113 17.02 14.29 7.01
C THR A 113 17.42 15.75 7.22
N LEU A 114 16.94 16.66 6.37
CA LEU A 114 17.15 18.11 6.54
C LEU A 114 16.47 18.68 7.79
N ILE A 115 15.31 18.14 8.17
CA ILE A 115 14.59 18.51 9.39
C ILE A 115 15.28 17.92 10.64
N GLY A 116 16.08 16.86 10.48
CA GLY A 116 16.79 16.18 11.57
C GLY A 116 15.99 15.05 12.24
N VAL A 117 14.94 14.55 11.59
CA VAL A 117 14.10 13.46 12.11
C VAL A 117 14.88 12.14 12.10
N GLU A 118 14.91 11.44 13.24
CA GLU A 118 15.54 10.12 13.32
C GLU A 118 14.79 9.11 12.48
N PHE A 119 15.53 8.11 11.99
CA PHE A 119 14.97 7.07 11.11
C PHE A 119 14.32 7.65 9.85
N ALA A 120 14.77 8.81 9.36
CA ALA A 120 14.31 9.41 8.09
C ALA A 120 14.29 8.39 6.94
N GLY A 121 15.28 7.48 6.88
CA GLY A 121 15.32 6.40 5.88
C GLY A 121 14.15 5.43 6.00
N THR A 122 13.74 5.08 7.21
CA THR A 122 12.56 4.23 7.48
C THR A 122 11.28 4.92 7.02
N TRP A 123 11.14 6.21 7.33
CA TRP A 123 9.96 6.99 6.94
C TRP A 123 9.89 7.21 5.41
N GLY A 124 11.03 7.45 4.76
CA GLY A 124 11.13 7.51 3.30
C GLY A 124 10.81 6.16 2.63
N LEU A 125 11.29 5.04 3.21
CA LEU A 125 10.95 3.70 2.74
C LEU A 125 9.45 3.39 2.91
N LEU A 126 8.86 3.74 4.06
CA LEU A 126 7.43 3.61 4.28
C LEU A 126 6.63 4.45 3.28
N ALA A 127 7.05 5.70 3.03
CA ALA A 127 6.44 6.54 2.01
C ALA A 127 6.53 5.89 0.63
N PHE A 128 7.69 5.34 0.24
CA PHE A 128 7.84 4.59 -1.01
C PHE A 128 6.86 3.42 -1.12
N LEU A 129 6.83 2.55 -0.10
CA LEU A 129 6.01 1.35 -0.11
C LEU A 129 4.51 1.68 -0.10
N LEU A 130 4.10 2.62 0.74
CA LEU A 130 2.69 2.98 0.88
C LEU A 130 2.19 3.83 -0.30
N ASN A 131 3.04 4.58 -1.00
CA ASN A 131 2.64 5.37 -2.16
C ASN A 131 2.08 4.53 -3.33
N PHE A 132 2.33 3.22 -3.34
CA PHE A 132 1.67 2.30 -4.26
C PHE A 132 0.15 2.19 -4.03
N ILE A 133 -0.33 2.51 -2.84
CA ILE A 133 -1.75 2.53 -2.47
C ILE A 133 -2.33 3.91 -2.84
N PRO A 134 -3.25 3.99 -3.83
CA PRO A 134 -3.80 5.27 -4.27
C PRO A 134 -4.52 6.03 -3.16
N SER A 135 -4.34 7.35 -3.09
CA SER A 135 -5.00 8.32 -2.20
C SER A 135 -4.75 8.17 -0.69
N ILE A 136 -4.62 6.94 -0.19
CA ILE A 136 -4.51 6.63 1.24
C ILE A 136 -3.05 6.47 1.66
N GLY A 137 -2.22 5.93 0.76
CA GLY A 137 -0.82 5.59 1.03
C GLY A 137 -0.03 6.73 1.65
N SER A 138 -0.11 7.91 1.05
CA SER A 138 0.57 9.12 1.53
C SER A 138 0.10 9.55 2.93
N ILE A 139 -1.19 9.43 3.24
CA ILE A 139 -1.75 9.81 4.55
C ILE A 139 -1.25 8.85 5.63
N ILE A 140 -1.33 7.54 5.38
CA ILE A 140 -0.88 6.51 6.32
C ILE A 140 0.63 6.61 6.53
N ALA A 141 1.40 6.94 5.49
CA ALA A 141 2.85 7.13 5.62
C ALA A 141 3.23 8.37 6.44
N ALA A 142 2.48 9.47 6.28
CA ALA A 142 2.78 10.75 6.93
C ALA A 142 2.47 10.73 8.44
N LEU A 143 1.34 10.16 8.83
CA LEU A 143 0.86 10.12 10.23
C LEU A 143 1.94 9.69 11.25
N PRO A 144 2.55 8.50 11.13
CA PRO A 144 3.52 8.04 12.11
C PRO A 144 4.82 8.85 12.07
N ALA A 145 5.23 9.37 10.91
CA ALA A 145 6.41 10.22 10.79
C ALA A 145 6.20 11.59 11.47
N ILE A 146 5.01 12.20 11.31
CA ILE A 146 4.65 13.47 11.96
C ILE A 146 4.59 13.29 13.48
N LEU A 147 3.92 12.22 13.94
CA LEU A 147 3.85 11.90 15.37
C LEU A 147 5.24 11.63 15.94
N TRP A 148 6.09 10.93 15.20
CA TRP A 148 7.47 10.67 15.62
C TRP A 148 8.27 11.97 15.75
N ALA A 149 8.23 12.85 14.75
CA ALA A 149 8.90 14.14 14.79
C ALA A 149 8.41 15.03 15.95
N LEU A 150 7.11 14.99 16.26
CA LEU A 150 6.52 15.71 17.39
C LEU A 150 7.04 15.21 18.74
N LEU A 151 7.15 13.89 18.89
CA LEU A 151 7.61 13.25 20.13
C LEU A 151 9.12 13.35 20.32
N GLN A 152 9.88 13.30 19.22
CA GLN A 152 11.33 13.23 19.22
C GLN A 152 11.96 14.63 19.36
N ILE A 153 11.43 15.63 18.66
CA ILE A 153 12.05 16.96 18.55
C ILE A 153 11.13 18.01 19.19
N ASP A 154 10.17 18.54 18.44
CA ASP A 154 9.23 19.56 18.88
C ASP A 154 8.05 19.72 17.89
N LEU A 155 7.13 20.63 18.22
CA LEU A 155 5.99 20.94 17.37
C LEU A 155 6.40 21.56 16.02
N TYR A 156 7.51 22.31 15.97
CA TYR A 156 7.98 22.92 14.73
C TYR A 156 8.47 21.87 13.74
N ALA A 157 9.25 20.89 14.20
CA ALA A 157 9.70 19.76 13.39
C ALA A 157 8.52 18.91 12.87
N ALA A 158 7.48 18.71 13.69
CA ALA A 158 6.26 18.03 13.27
C ALA A 158 5.52 18.79 12.16
N LEU A 159 5.41 20.12 12.27
CA LEU A 159 4.79 20.96 11.25
C LEU A 159 5.61 20.98 9.95
N TRP A 160 6.94 21.07 10.04
CA TRP A 160 7.81 20.96 8.87
C TRP A 160 7.74 19.58 8.22
N THR A 161 7.60 18.52 9.01
CA THR A 161 7.40 17.15 8.52
C THR A 161 6.07 17.04 7.78
N LEU A 162 4.99 17.55 8.36
CA LEU A 162 3.68 17.61 7.70
C LEU A 162 3.79 18.37 6.37
N LEU A 163 4.44 19.54 6.38
CA LEU A 163 4.62 20.34 5.18
C LEU A 163 5.45 19.60 4.12
N ALA A 164 6.51 18.89 4.51
CA ALA A 164 7.31 18.08 3.61
C ALA A 164 6.48 17.00 2.91
N TYR A 165 5.68 16.24 3.66
CA TYR A 165 4.77 15.24 3.07
C TYR A 165 3.73 15.87 2.15
N LEU A 166 3.18 17.02 2.53
CA LEU A 166 2.16 17.73 1.76
C LEU A 166 2.73 18.27 0.45
N VAL A 167 3.90 18.92 0.49
CA VAL A 167 4.60 19.44 -0.69
C VAL A 167 4.96 18.32 -1.65
N VAL A 168 5.52 17.21 -1.14
CA VAL A 168 5.86 16.05 -1.96
C VAL A 168 4.60 15.44 -2.59
N ASN A 169 3.51 15.29 -1.84
CA ASN A 169 2.26 14.75 -2.35
C ASN A 169 1.62 15.64 -3.42
N ILE A 170 1.71 16.97 -3.28
CA ILE A 170 1.24 17.91 -4.31
C ILE A 170 2.11 17.82 -5.56
N ILE A 171 3.44 17.93 -5.42
CA ILE A 171 4.36 17.96 -6.56
C ILE A 171 4.37 16.61 -7.29
N ILE A 172 4.59 15.52 -6.57
CA ILE A 172 4.73 14.20 -7.19
C ILE A 172 3.37 13.57 -7.42
N GLY A 173 2.57 13.37 -6.36
CA GLY A 173 1.31 12.63 -6.44
C GLY A 173 0.20 13.35 -7.21
N SER A 174 0.14 14.68 -7.15
CA SER A 174 -0.96 15.46 -7.74
C SER A 174 -0.61 16.17 -9.05
N LEU A 175 0.65 16.57 -9.25
CA LEU A 175 1.09 17.31 -10.44
C LEU A 175 1.83 16.44 -11.45
N LEU A 176 2.85 15.69 -11.01
CA LEU A 176 3.68 14.89 -11.91
C LEU A 176 2.97 13.59 -12.29
N GLU A 177 2.56 12.79 -11.30
CA GLU A 177 2.02 11.44 -11.51
C GLU A 177 0.85 11.41 -12.52
N PRO A 178 -0.18 12.30 -12.44
CA PRO A 178 -1.28 12.31 -13.40
C PRO A 178 -0.87 12.71 -14.82
N ARG A 179 0.19 13.52 -14.98
CA ARG A 179 0.68 13.95 -16.30
C ARG A 179 1.34 12.81 -17.07
N PHE A 180 2.03 11.91 -16.37
CA PHE A 180 2.75 10.80 -16.99
C PHE A 180 1.92 9.52 -17.10
N ILE A 181 1.05 9.27 -16.11
CA ILE A 181 0.17 8.10 -16.13
C ILE A 181 -1.04 8.33 -17.05
N GLY A 182 -1.30 9.57 -17.44
CA GLY A 182 -2.46 9.96 -18.23
C GLY A 182 -3.62 10.29 -17.30
N GLN A 183 -4.41 11.29 -17.69
CA GLN A 183 -5.54 11.83 -16.93
C GLN A 183 -6.36 10.72 -16.27
N SER A 184 -6.79 11.01 -15.04
CA SER A 184 -7.72 10.24 -14.21
C SER A 184 -8.57 9.29 -15.04
N LEU A 185 -8.60 8.02 -14.65
CA LEU A 185 -9.34 6.92 -15.29
C LEU A 185 -10.86 7.16 -15.44
N GLY A 186 -11.35 8.40 -15.25
CA GLY A 186 -12.76 8.78 -15.17
C GLY A 186 -13.44 8.03 -14.02
N LEU A 187 -12.69 7.80 -12.94
CA LEU A 187 -13.15 7.10 -11.75
C LEU A 187 -13.19 8.09 -10.60
N SER A 188 -14.36 8.28 -10.01
CA SER A 188 -14.53 8.98 -8.74
C SER A 188 -13.57 8.44 -7.68
N THR A 189 -13.10 9.32 -6.79
CA THR A 189 -12.23 8.94 -5.66
C THR A 189 -12.87 7.85 -4.80
N LEU A 190 -14.20 7.85 -4.69
CA LEU A 190 -14.97 6.82 -3.98
C LEU A 190 -14.86 5.47 -4.69
N VAL A 191 -14.96 5.45 -6.02
CA VAL A 191 -14.83 4.23 -6.83
C VAL A 191 -13.42 3.67 -6.73
N VAL A 192 -12.39 4.52 -6.79
CA VAL A 192 -10.99 4.10 -6.58
C VAL A 192 -10.80 3.48 -5.18
N PHE A 193 -11.37 4.10 -4.16
CA PHE A 193 -11.31 3.60 -2.78
C PHE A 193 -12.01 2.24 -2.61
N LEU A 194 -13.25 2.11 -3.10
CA LEU A 194 -14.00 0.84 -3.07
C LEU A 194 -13.27 -0.25 -3.86
N SER A 195 -12.73 0.11 -5.02
CA SER A 195 -11.94 -0.80 -5.86
C SER A 195 -10.70 -1.28 -5.15
N MET A 196 -10.00 -0.40 -4.44
CA MET A 196 -8.83 -0.76 -3.66
C MET A 196 -9.19 -1.75 -2.53
N ILE A 197 -10.31 -1.56 -1.85
CA ILE A 197 -10.79 -2.51 -0.84
C ILE A 197 -11.14 -3.85 -1.49
N PHE A 198 -11.92 -3.81 -2.58
CA PHE A 198 -12.37 -5.00 -3.29
C PHE A 198 -11.18 -5.81 -3.83
N TRP A 199 -10.33 -5.19 -4.65
CA TRP A 199 -9.17 -5.84 -5.23
C TRP A 199 -8.09 -6.16 -4.19
N GLY A 200 -7.97 -5.36 -3.13
CA GLY A 200 -7.13 -5.66 -1.98
C GLY A 200 -7.58 -6.91 -1.23
N TRP A 201 -8.89 -7.13 -1.12
CA TRP A 201 -9.44 -8.35 -0.56
C TRP A 201 -9.23 -9.57 -1.47
N VAL A 202 -9.35 -9.39 -2.80
CA VAL A 202 -9.21 -10.48 -3.78
C VAL A 202 -7.75 -10.90 -4.01
N LEU A 203 -6.84 -9.94 -4.22
CA LEU A 203 -5.46 -10.17 -4.67
C LEU A 203 -4.40 -9.67 -3.66
N GLY A 204 -4.82 -9.22 -2.48
CA GLY A 204 -3.91 -8.68 -1.45
C GLY A 204 -3.29 -7.32 -1.85
N PRO A 205 -2.06 -7.02 -1.38
CA PRO A 205 -1.41 -5.73 -1.64
C PRO A 205 -1.26 -5.41 -3.13
N ILE A 206 -0.98 -6.43 -3.95
CA ILE A 206 -0.87 -6.29 -5.41
C ILE A 206 -2.20 -5.81 -6.02
N GLY A 207 -3.32 -6.32 -5.52
CA GLY A 207 -4.66 -5.88 -5.91
C GLY A 207 -4.94 -4.43 -5.57
N MET A 208 -4.41 -3.92 -4.45
CA MET A 208 -4.55 -2.50 -4.10
C MET A 208 -3.81 -1.61 -5.10
N VAL A 209 -2.61 -2.01 -5.53
CA VAL A 209 -1.83 -1.27 -6.54
C VAL A 209 -2.51 -1.27 -7.91
N LEU A 210 -3.04 -2.43 -8.30
CA LEU A 210 -3.68 -2.65 -9.59
C LEU A 210 -5.18 -2.32 -9.58
N SER A 211 -5.72 -1.85 -8.45
CA SER A 211 -7.15 -1.60 -8.29
C SER A 211 -7.69 -0.64 -9.34
N ALA A 212 -6.95 0.45 -9.59
CA ALA A 212 -7.32 1.47 -10.56
C ALA A 212 -7.38 0.92 -12.00
N PRO A 213 -6.32 0.29 -12.56
CA PRO A 213 -6.39 -0.30 -13.90
C PRO A 213 -7.39 -1.47 -13.99
N LEU A 214 -7.50 -2.34 -12.98
CA LEU A 214 -8.46 -3.45 -12.99
C LEU A 214 -9.90 -2.94 -13.06
N THR A 215 -10.24 -1.93 -12.25
CA THR A 215 -11.58 -1.32 -12.29
C THR A 215 -11.86 -0.63 -13.61
N MET A 216 -10.86 -0.04 -14.26
CA MET A 216 -11.05 0.52 -15.60
C MET A 216 -11.38 -0.55 -16.63
N VAL A 217 -10.71 -1.71 -16.60
CA VAL A 217 -11.03 -2.85 -17.49
C VAL A 217 -12.47 -3.30 -17.29
N VAL A 218 -12.90 -3.41 -16.03
CA VAL A 218 -14.28 -3.76 -15.69
C VAL A 218 -15.27 -2.71 -16.20
N LYS A 219 -14.97 -1.41 -16.03
CA LYS A 219 -15.79 -0.31 -16.57
C LYS A 219 -15.90 -0.39 -18.09
N LEU A 220 -14.79 -0.58 -18.80
CA LEU A 220 -14.76 -0.72 -20.26
C LEU A 220 -15.57 -1.92 -20.74
N ALA A 221 -15.49 -3.06 -20.04
CA ALA A 221 -16.26 -4.25 -20.38
C ALA A 221 -17.77 -4.04 -20.21
N PHE A 222 -18.21 -3.28 -19.20
CA PHE A 222 -19.62 -2.94 -19.01
C PHE A 222 -20.12 -1.83 -19.93
N ALA A 223 -19.27 -0.88 -20.32
CA ALA A 223 -19.63 0.22 -21.22
C ALA A 223 -19.96 -0.26 -22.65
N SER A 224 -19.47 -1.43 -23.03
CA SER A 224 -19.66 -2.00 -24.37
C SER A 224 -20.95 -2.82 -24.53
N ASP A 225 -21.77 -2.98 -23.49
CA ASP A 225 -23.12 -3.58 -23.56
C ASP A 225 -24.20 -2.48 -23.35
N PRO A 226 -25.12 -2.25 -24.32
CA PRO A 226 -26.19 -1.24 -24.20
C PRO A 226 -27.09 -1.40 -22.97
N SER A 227 -27.19 -2.61 -22.41
CA SER A 227 -28.02 -2.91 -21.23
C SER A 227 -27.36 -2.56 -19.88
N THR A 228 -26.02 -2.44 -19.85
CA THR A 228 -25.24 -2.19 -18.62
C THR A 228 -24.63 -0.79 -18.55
N HIS A 229 -24.91 0.08 -19.52
CA HIS A 229 -24.41 1.46 -19.57
C HIS A 229 -24.69 2.27 -18.29
N TRP A 230 -25.77 1.97 -17.56
CA TRP A 230 -26.09 2.64 -16.30
C TRP A 230 -25.05 2.38 -15.19
N THR A 231 -24.44 1.19 -15.13
CA THR A 231 -23.39 0.90 -14.13
C THR A 231 -22.08 1.59 -14.49
N ALA A 232 -21.79 1.78 -15.78
CA ALA A 232 -20.64 2.57 -16.23
C ALA A 232 -20.74 4.05 -15.85
N ILE A 233 -21.96 4.62 -15.83
CA ILE A 233 -22.23 5.99 -15.36
C ILE A 233 -22.10 6.09 -13.83
N MET A 234 -22.51 5.07 -13.07
CA MET A 234 -22.34 5.06 -11.61
C MET A 234 -20.88 4.88 -11.14
N LEU A 235 -20.00 4.42 -12.03
CA LEU A 235 -18.55 4.29 -11.78
C LEU A 235 -17.75 5.55 -12.14
N GLU A 236 -18.40 6.59 -12.66
CA GLU A 236 -17.81 7.93 -12.87
C GLU A 236 -17.68 8.75 -11.58
#